data_AF-A0AAD4QFR5-F1
#
_entry.id   AF-A0AAD4QFR5-F1
#
_cell.length_a   1.000
_cell.length_b   1.000
_cell.length_c   1.000
_cell.angle_alpha   90.00
_cell.angle_beta   90.00
_cell.angle_gamma   90.00
#
_symmetry.space_group_name_H-M   'P 1'
#
loop_
_entity.id
_entity.type
_entity.pdbx_description
1 polymer ?
#
loop_
_entity_poly.entity_id
_entity_poly.type
_entity_poly.pdbx_seq_one_letter_code
_entity_poly.pdbx_strand_id
1 'polypeptide(L)'
;LCKEWDSPIYVFFKPLPSIEYVDARKAHVFKCGARQCHSQHRLVPQFLDKSAAKSTSNLRRHAKVCWGVEAVAAADATQDVNTACNALANHKKIDGSITAMFRHIGKGTVTYSHCQHMRAEAHAEFVRWICENNQPFQIVNDREFCCLMKTGRPEYYIPSAETLSCDVKNVFVRVRKHISTMLKEYNGKLSFATNAWTSPNHKAYVTITVHLENHGQPLSMLLDLVDV
;
A
#
# COMPACT_ATOMS: atom_id res chain seq x y z
N LEU A 1 18.07 24.76 -7.95
CA LEU A 1 18.88 24.17 -6.87
C LEU A 1 18.24 22.89 -6.34
N CYS A 2 17.03 22.90 -5.78
CA CYS A 2 16.38 21.65 -5.28
C CYS A 2 16.05 20.59 -6.35
N LYS A 3 16.04 20.92 -7.65
CA LYS A 3 15.70 19.99 -8.74
C LYS A 3 16.76 18.91 -9.01
N GLU A 4 17.95 19.02 -8.40
CA GLU A 4 19.04 18.05 -8.57
C GLU A 4 19.23 17.17 -7.33
N TRP A 5 18.33 17.27 -6.34
CA TRP A 5 18.42 16.61 -5.04
C TRP A 5 17.41 15.48 -4.92
N ASP A 6 17.53 14.50 -5.81
CA ASP A 6 16.56 13.40 -5.95
C ASP A 6 16.78 12.26 -4.93
N SER A 7 17.78 12.39 -4.06
CA SER A 7 18.07 11.34 -3.08
C SER A 7 17.14 11.46 -1.87
N PRO A 8 16.46 10.37 -1.45
CA PRO A 8 15.56 10.38 -0.28
C PRO A 8 16.23 10.85 1.02
N ILE A 9 17.57 10.80 1.09
CA ILE A 9 18.34 11.21 2.27
C ILE A 9 18.12 12.66 2.70
N TYR A 10 17.76 13.55 1.78
CA TYR A 10 17.57 14.97 2.09
C TYR A 10 16.38 15.21 3.04
N VAL A 11 15.47 14.25 3.18
CA VAL A 11 14.31 14.32 4.08
C VAL A 11 14.69 14.52 5.55
N PHE A 12 15.86 14.03 5.96
CA PHE A 12 16.33 14.08 7.35
C PHE A 12 16.92 15.45 7.74
N PHE A 13 17.00 16.39 6.79
CA PHE A 13 17.62 17.70 6.93
C PHE A 13 16.61 18.81 6.63
N LYS A 14 16.93 20.05 7.03
CA LYS A 14 16.12 21.22 6.70
C LYS A 14 16.17 21.47 5.18
N PRO A 15 15.03 21.86 4.56
CA PRO A 15 14.90 21.93 3.10
C PRO A 15 15.73 23.03 2.43
N LEU A 16 16.21 24.01 3.21
CA LEU A 16 17.04 25.11 2.72
C LEU A 16 18.45 24.99 3.33
N PRO A 17 19.45 24.51 2.58
CA PRO A 17 20.84 24.55 3.03
C PRO A 17 21.45 25.95 2.86
N SER A 18 22.43 26.27 3.70
CA SER A 18 23.28 27.45 3.51
C SER A 18 24.43 27.15 2.55
N ILE A 19 24.90 28.16 1.83
CA ILE A 19 26.10 28.06 0.99
C ILE A 19 27.24 28.68 1.79
N GLU A 20 28.21 27.86 2.18
CA GLU A 20 29.34 28.29 3.02
C GLU A 20 30.67 27.81 2.44
N TYR A 21 31.76 28.45 2.88
CA TYR A 21 33.12 28.04 2.59
C TYR A 21 33.71 27.35 3.82
N VAL A 22 33.94 26.04 3.71
CA VAL A 22 34.58 25.23 4.75
C VAL A 22 35.97 24.85 4.23
N ASP A 23 37.02 25.29 4.94
CA ASP A 23 38.43 25.11 4.52
C ASP A 23 38.72 25.60 3.09
N ALA A 24 38.25 26.80 2.76
CA ALA A 24 38.34 27.40 1.41
C ALA A 24 37.63 26.61 0.29
N ARG A 25 36.82 25.60 0.62
CA ARG A 25 36.00 24.83 -0.33
C ARG A 25 34.54 25.20 -0.21
N LYS A 26 33.88 25.39 -1.36
CA LYS A 26 32.45 25.70 -1.42
C LYS A 26 31.61 24.45 -1.07
N ALA A 27 30.68 24.59 -0.13
CA ALA A 27 29.80 23.50 0.30
C ALA A 27 28.35 23.97 0.47
N HIS A 28 27.41 23.05 0.24
CA HIS A 28 26.05 23.15 0.74
C HIS A 28 26.01 22.59 2.17
N VAL A 29 25.65 23.42 3.15
CA VAL A 29 25.61 23.02 4.55
C VAL A 29 24.16 22.72 4.94
N PHE A 30 23.92 21.43 5.23
CA PHE A 30 22.61 20.94 5.62
C PHE A 30 22.47 20.90 7.14
N LYS A 31 21.39 21.49 7.65
CA LYS A 31 21.06 21.42 9.08
C LYS A 31 20.22 20.18 9.37
N CYS A 32 20.65 19.35 10.30
CA CYS A 32 19.90 18.17 10.73
C CYS A 32 18.51 18.55 11.25
N GLY A 33 17.50 17.81 10.79
CA GLY A 33 16.09 18.02 11.15
C GLY A 33 15.68 17.41 12.49
N ALA A 34 16.53 16.61 13.13
CA ALA A 34 16.20 15.91 14.37
C ALA A 34 15.96 16.88 15.54
N ARG A 35 15.04 16.53 16.44
CA ARG A 35 14.79 17.30 17.67
C ARG A 35 16.08 17.38 18.50
N GLN A 36 16.66 16.22 18.78
CA GLN A 36 17.98 16.06 19.40
C GLN A 36 18.96 15.53 18.35
N CYS A 37 20.09 16.20 18.18
CA CYS A 37 21.13 15.77 17.26
C CYS A 37 22.17 14.97 18.05
N HIS A 38 22.35 13.70 17.69
CA HIS A 38 23.28 12.79 18.37
C HIS A 38 24.69 12.79 17.76
N SER A 39 24.89 13.53 16.66
CA SER A 39 26.22 13.75 16.06
C SER A 39 26.90 14.98 16.65
N GLN A 40 28.25 15.01 16.57
CA GLN A 40 29.11 16.10 17.06
C GLN A 40 28.72 17.48 16.51
N HIS A 41 28.30 17.55 15.25
CA HIS A 41 27.84 18.78 14.60
C HIS A 41 26.45 18.59 13.98
N ARG A 42 25.56 19.56 14.23
CA ARG A 42 24.20 19.60 13.64
C ARG A 42 24.21 20.05 12.18
N LEU A 43 25.29 20.70 11.75
CA LEU A 43 25.52 21.17 10.39
C LEU A 43 26.41 20.16 9.64
N VAL A 44 25.98 19.73 8.46
CA VAL A 44 26.67 18.73 7.66
C VAL A 44 27.02 19.33 6.29
N PRO A 45 28.32 19.57 6.00
CA PRO A 45 28.75 20.15 4.73
C PRO A 45 28.81 19.09 3.64
N GLN A 46 28.10 19.32 2.54
CA GLN A 46 28.25 18.62 1.25
C GLN A 46 29.10 19.48 0.32
N PHE A 47 30.33 19.06 0.07
CA PHE A 47 31.28 19.80 -0.77
C PHE A 47 30.89 19.73 -2.25
N LEU A 48 31.03 20.85 -2.95
CA LEU A 48 30.70 20.99 -4.38
C LEU A 48 31.92 20.84 -5.29
N ASP A 49 32.95 20.12 -4.83
CA ASP A 49 34.11 19.82 -5.66
C ASP A 49 33.74 18.85 -6.80
N LYS A 50 34.52 18.88 -7.89
CA LYS A 50 34.15 18.27 -9.18
C LYS A 50 33.81 16.77 -9.11
N SER A 51 34.30 16.04 -8.10
CA SER A 51 34.07 14.59 -7.95
C SER A 51 33.07 14.22 -6.86
N ALA A 52 32.84 15.05 -5.83
CA ALA A 52 31.93 14.73 -4.72
C ALA A 52 30.68 15.62 -4.64
N ALA A 53 30.46 16.51 -5.63
CA ALA A 53 29.30 17.41 -5.69
C ALA A 53 27.91 16.74 -5.53
N LYS A 54 27.80 15.45 -5.84
CA LYS A 54 26.56 14.65 -5.69
C LYS A 54 26.63 13.60 -4.57
N SER A 55 27.76 13.51 -3.86
CA SER A 55 27.95 12.51 -2.81
C SER A 55 27.08 12.81 -1.60
N THR A 56 26.41 11.79 -1.07
CA THR A 56 25.53 11.87 0.11
C THR A 56 26.05 11.05 1.30
N SER A 57 27.28 10.55 1.23
CA SER A 57 27.83 9.61 2.22
C SER A 57 27.94 10.20 3.63
N ASN A 58 28.35 11.47 3.73
CA ASN A 58 28.37 12.28 4.95
C ASN A 58 26.97 12.47 5.56
N LEU A 59 25.98 12.83 4.73
CA LEU A 59 24.58 13.01 5.13
C LEU A 59 23.98 11.69 5.60
N ARG A 60 24.26 10.58 4.90
CA ARG A 60 23.86 9.22 5.28
C ARG A 60 24.43 8.81 6.62
N ARG A 61 25.74 9.01 6.83
CA ARG A 61 26.40 8.70 8.10
C ARG A 61 25.78 9.48 9.25
N HIS A 62 25.56 10.77 9.07
CA HIS A 62 24.90 11.62 10.07
C HIS A 62 23.46 11.16 10.35
N ALA A 63 22.68 10.90 9.30
CA ALA A 63 21.28 10.49 9.43
C ALA A 63 21.15 9.15 10.18
N LYS A 64 22.03 8.17 9.92
CA LYS A 64 22.04 6.89 10.64
C LYS A 64 22.24 7.05 12.14
N VAL A 65 23.09 7.99 12.56
CA VAL A 65 23.33 8.28 13.99
C VAL A 65 22.13 8.98 14.62
N CYS A 66 21.54 9.95 13.93
CA CYS A 66 20.49 10.79 14.50
C CYS A 66 19.07 10.21 14.38
N TRP A 67 18.82 9.35 13.40
CA TRP A 67 17.49 8.82 13.07
C TRP A 67 17.43 7.29 13.06
N GLY A 68 18.57 6.61 13.17
CA GLY A 68 18.67 5.16 13.15
C GLY A 68 18.94 4.60 11.75
N VAL A 69 19.59 3.43 11.71
CA VAL A 69 19.97 2.76 10.44
C VAL A 69 18.72 2.32 9.67
N GLU A 70 17.71 1.82 10.36
CA GLU A 70 16.47 1.31 9.76
C GLU A 70 15.65 2.43 9.12
N ALA A 71 15.60 3.60 9.75
CA ALA A 71 14.94 4.79 9.20
C ALA A 71 15.56 5.23 7.86
N VAL A 72 16.89 5.27 7.81
CA VAL A 72 17.62 5.67 6.60
C VAL A 72 17.45 4.62 5.50
N ALA A 73 17.59 3.34 5.82
CA ALA A 73 17.44 2.24 4.87
C ALA A 73 16.05 2.22 4.22
N ALA A 74 15.03 2.60 4.98
CA ALA A 74 13.68 2.56 4.47
C ALA A 74 13.23 3.85 3.79
N ALA A 75 13.82 5.00 4.11
CA ALA A 75 13.72 6.18 3.25
C ALA A 75 14.37 5.91 1.88
N ASP A 76 15.50 5.19 1.84
CA ASP A 76 16.12 4.79 0.57
C ASP A 76 15.21 3.86 -0.25
N ALA A 77 14.36 3.05 0.41
CA ALA A 77 13.43 2.14 -0.26
C ALA A 77 12.24 2.84 -0.94
N THR A 78 11.91 4.09 -0.58
CA THR A 78 10.75 4.79 -1.17
C THR A 78 11.00 5.33 -2.57
N GLN A 79 12.26 5.38 -3.03
CA GLN A 79 12.73 5.88 -4.33
C GLN A 79 12.34 7.33 -4.70
N ASP A 80 11.34 7.94 -4.04
CA ASP A 80 10.86 9.30 -4.22
C ASP A 80 10.98 10.14 -2.92
N VAL A 81 11.49 11.36 -3.07
CA VAL A 81 11.75 12.32 -1.98
C VAL A 81 10.46 12.89 -1.40
N ASN A 82 9.41 13.10 -2.22
CA ASN A 82 8.15 13.67 -1.74
C ASN A 82 7.39 12.69 -0.86
N THR A 83 7.39 11.41 -1.25
CA THR A 83 6.82 10.31 -0.47
C THR A 83 7.52 10.16 0.88
N ALA A 84 8.86 10.22 0.91
CA ALA A 84 9.63 10.22 2.15
C ALA A 84 9.32 11.46 3.02
N CYS A 85 9.22 12.65 2.42
CA CYS A 85 8.88 13.90 3.12
C CYS A 85 7.52 13.83 3.82
N ASN A 86 6.50 13.30 3.15
CA ASN A 86 5.17 13.14 3.72
C ASN A 86 5.15 12.16 4.89
N ALA A 87 5.89 11.05 4.79
CA ALA A 87 6.03 10.10 5.89
C ALA A 87 6.69 10.75 7.12
N LEU A 88 7.77 11.51 6.92
CA LEU A 88 8.50 12.14 8.02
C LEU A 88 7.74 13.32 8.65
N ALA A 89 6.94 14.06 7.88
CA ALA A 89 6.11 15.14 8.40
C ALA A 89 5.02 14.64 9.37
N ASN A 90 4.46 13.46 9.10
CA ASN A 90 3.43 12.83 9.92
C ASN A 90 3.95 12.24 11.24
N HIS A 91 5.28 12.06 11.38
CA HIS A 91 5.93 11.58 12.60
C HIS A 91 5.78 12.53 13.80
N LYS A 92 5.45 13.81 13.59
CA LYS A 92 5.40 14.79 14.70
C LYS A 92 4.31 14.53 15.74
N LYS A 93 3.40 13.57 15.54
CA LYS A 93 2.20 13.41 16.38
C LYS A 93 2.05 12.08 17.13
N ILE A 94 2.91 11.09 16.96
CA ILE A 94 2.70 9.76 17.58
C ILE A 94 4.05 9.24 18.09
N ASP A 95 4.10 8.85 19.36
CA ASP A 95 5.24 8.22 20.04
C ASP A 95 5.52 6.80 19.51
N GLY A 96 5.75 6.69 18.19
CA GLY A 96 6.11 5.46 17.51
C GLY A 96 7.54 5.51 16.99
N SER A 97 8.29 4.43 17.19
CA SER A 97 9.63 4.25 16.61
C SER A 97 9.60 4.41 15.08
N ILE A 98 10.54 5.17 14.52
CA ILE A 98 10.69 5.45 13.09
C ILE A 98 10.73 4.14 12.26
N THR A 99 11.28 3.07 12.83
CA THR A 99 11.32 1.73 12.23
C THR A 99 9.93 1.14 11.98
N ALA A 100 8.96 1.40 12.86
CA ALA A 100 7.60 0.89 12.71
C ALA A 100 6.90 1.48 11.47
N MET A 101 7.20 2.75 11.15
CA MET A 101 6.60 3.49 10.04
C MET A 101 6.96 2.88 8.68
N PHE A 102 8.20 2.43 8.56
CA PHE A 102 8.72 1.88 7.33
C PHE A 102 8.36 0.42 7.10
N ARG A 103 8.09 -0.33 8.17
CA ARG A 103 7.58 -1.70 8.08
C ARG A 103 6.19 -1.77 7.44
N HIS A 104 5.46 -0.66 7.39
CA HIS A 104 4.11 -0.55 6.82
C HIS A 104 4.06 -0.16 5.33
N ILE A 105 5.19 0.11 4.69
CA ILE A 105 5.23 0.54 3.27
C ILE A 105 4.97 -0.62 2.27
N GLY A 106 4.86 -1.87 2.73
CA GLY A 106 4.55 -3.02 1.85
C GLY A 106 3.29 -3.83 2.20
N LYS A 107 2.79 -3.71 3.43
CA LYS A 107 1.59 -4.40 3.94
C LYS A 107 1.00 -3.49 5.02
N GLY A 108 0.10 -2.59 4.62
CA GLY A 108 -0.33 -1.46 5.45
C GLY A 108 -0.85 -1.88 6.84
N THR A 109 -0.59 -1.05 7.85
CA THR A 109 -1.43 -1.02 9.06
C THR A 109 -2.87 -0.81 8.61
N VAL A 110 -3.83 -1.55 9.16
CA VAL A 110 -5.25 -1.25 8.93
C VAL A 110 -5.51 0.13 9.54
N THR A 111 -5.54 1.15 8.69
CA THR A 111 -5.89 2.52 9.07
C THR A 111 -7.37 2.75 8.83
N TYR A 112 -8.07 3.29 9.83
CA TYR A 112 -9.48 3.62 9.72
C TYR A 112 -9.65 5.10 9.36
N SER A 113 -10.50 5.38 8.37
CA SER A 113 -10.87 6.77 8.07
C SER A 113 -11.89 7.28 9.09
N HIS A 114 -11.67 8.50 9.58
CA HIS A 114 -12.69 9.22 10.34
C HIS A 114 -13.83 9.72 9.44
N CYS A 115 -13.59 9.87 8.14
CA CYS A 115 -14.61 10.25 7.16
C CYS A 115 -15.46 9.03 6.78
N GLN A 116 -16.76 9.25 6.61
CA GLN A 116 -17.67 8.24 6.08
C GLN A 116 -17.43 8.04 4.59
N HIS A 117 -17.62 6.81 4.13
CA HIS A 117 -17.61 6.50 2.71
C HIS A 117 -18.73 7.22 1.98
N MET A 118 -18.45 7.69 0.76
CA MET A 118 -19.52 8.03 -0.16
C MET A 118 -20.31 6.76 -0.53
N ARG A 119 -21.56 6.88 -1.00
CA ARG A 119 -22.39 5.71 -1.33
C ARG A 119 -21.70 4.72 -2.28
N ALA A 120 -21.02 5.22 -3.31
CA ALA A 120 -20.30 4.38 -4.28
C ALA A 120 -19.09 3.66 -3.64
N GLU A 121 -18.38 4.32 -2.73
CA GLU A 121 -17.29 3.69 -1.97
C GLU A 121 -17.84 2.63 -1.02
N ALA A 122 -18.95 2.93 -0.32
CA ALA A 122 -19.61 1.97 0.55
C ALA A 122 -20.05 0.73 -0.24
N HIS A 123 -20.66 0.89 -1.42
CA HIS A 123 -20.99 -0.24 -2.31
C HIS A 123 -19.77 -1.11 -2.60
N ALA A 124 -18.66 -0.50 -3.05
CA ALA A 124 -17.44 -1.24 -3.37
C ALA A 124 -16.86 -1.97 -2.15
N GLU A 125 -16.86 -1.32 -0.98
CA GLU A 125 -16.37 -1.89 0.26
C GLU A 125 -17.22 -3.06 0.76
N PHE A 126 -18.55 -2.94 0.72
CA PHE A 126 -19.45 -4.03 1.08
C PHE A 126 -19.32 -5.22 0.11
N VAL A 127 -19.25 -4.97 -1.20
CA VAL A 127 -19.06 -6.02 -2.21
C VAL A 127 -17.74 -6.75 -1.97
N ARG A 128 -16.64 -6.01 -1.72
CA ARG A 128 -15.35 -6.59 -1.39
C ARG A 128 -15.44 -7.47 -0.13
N TRP A 129 -15.95 -6.91 0.96
CA TRP A 129 -16.05 -7.62 2.23
C TRP A 129 -16.88 -8.90 2.13
N ILE A 130 -18.02 -8.85 1.45
CA ILE A 130 -18.92 -9.99 1.26
C ILE A 130 -18.24 -11.09 0.44
N CYS A 131 -17.59 -10.72 -0.67
CA CYS A 131 -16.91 -11.68 -1.54
C CYS A 131 -15.68 -12.31 -0.87
N GLU A 132 -14.86 -11.51 -0.16
CA GLU A 132 -13.64 -12.02 0.48
C GLU A 132 -13.93 -12.92 1.68
N ASN A 133 -15.03 -12.66 2.40
CA ASN A 133 -15.37 -13.38 3.63
C ASN A 133 -16.55 -14.36 3.46
N ASN A 134 -17.02 -14.58 2.22
CA ASN A 134 -18.16 -15.44 1.90
C ASN A 134 -19.41 -15.17 2.77
N GLN A 135 -19.71 -13.89 3.00
CA GLN A 135 -20.83 -13.50 3.86
C GLN A 135 -22.17 -13.61 3.12
N PRO A 136 -23.27 -13.96 3.83
CA PRO A 136 -24.60 -13.92 3.24
C PRO A 136 -25.03 -12.47 2.99
N PHE A 137 -25.67 -12.18 1.85
CA PHE A 137 -26.15 -10.82 1.54
C PHE A 137 -27.14 -10.29 2.59
N GLN A 138 -27.88 -11.17 3.25
CA GLN A 138 -28.88 -10.81 4.26
C GLN A 138 -28.27 -10.22 5.54
N ILE A 139 -26.95 -10.31 5.74
CA ILE A 139 -26.28 -9.75 6.92
C ILE A 139 -26.51 -8.24 7.07
N VAL A 140 -26.71 -7.51 5.97
CA VAL A 140 -26.99 -6.07 6.02
C VAL A 140 -28.37 -5.71 6.56
N ASN A 141 -29.29 -6.68 6.59
CA ASN A 141 -30.63 -6.52 7.17
C ASN A 141 -30.65 -6.90 8.66
N ASP A 142 -29.55 -7.47 9.18
CA ASP A 142 -29.43 -7.82 10.59
C ASP A 142 -29.40 -6.56 11.46
N ARG A 143 -30.17 -6.59 12.55
CA ARG A 143 -30.39 -5.41 13.40
C ARG A 143 -29.12 -5.08 14.18
N GLU A 144 -28.46 -6.08 14.73
CA GLU A 144 -27.25 -5.98 15.53
C GLU A 144 -26.09 -5.47 14.67
N PHE A 145 -25.94 -5.99 13.46
CA PHE A 145 -25.02 -5.48 12.44
C PHE A 145 -25.28 -4.00 12.13
N CYS A 146 -26.54 -3.64 11.83
CA CYS A 146 -26.92 -2.25 11.56
C CYS A 146 -26.61 -1.34 12.75
N CYS A 147 -26.86 -1.80 13.97
CA CYS A 147 -26.55 -1.07 15.19
C CYS A 147 -25.05 -0.80 15.30
N LEU A 148 -24.20 -1.82 15.10
CA LEU A 148 -22.74 -1.67 15.16
C LEU A 148 -22.23 -0.71 14.08
N MET A 149 -22.68 -0.85 12.83
CA MET A 149 -22.23 -0.02 11.72
C MET A 149 -22.67 1.44 11.83
N LYS A 150 -23.84 1.71 12.43
CA LYS A 150 -24.38 3.06 12.58
C LYS A 150 -24.03 3.72 13.92
N THR A 151 -23.48 2.99 14.88
CA THR A 151 -23.06 3.56 16.17
C THR A 151 -21.97 4.61 15.95
N GLY A 152 -22.20 5.84 16.42
CA GLY A 152 -21.33 6.99 16.19
C GLY A 152 -21.39 7.57 14.77
N ARG A 153 -22.11 6.92 13.84
CA ARG A 153 -22.28 7.33 12.43
C ARG A 153 -23.70 7.02 11.93
N PRO A 154 -24.77 7.65 12.47
CA PRO A 154 -26.16 7.27 12.15
C PRO A 154 -26.51 7.36 10.65
N GLU A 155 -25.91 8.33 9.96
CA GLU A 155 -26.10 8.58 8.52
C GLU A 155 -25.28 7.64 7.62
N TYR A 156 -24.50 6.71 8.18
CA TYR A 156 -23.70 5.79 7.37
C TYR A 156 -24.62 4.95 6.48
N TYR A 157 -24.34 5.01 5.18
CA TYR A 157 -25.13 4.32 4.18
C TYR A 157 -24.78 2.83 4.16
N ILE A 158 -25.81 2.00 4.33
CA ILE A 158 -25.74 0.54 4.21
C ILE A 158 -26.62 0.15 3.02
N PRO A 159 -26.08 -0.54 2.00
CA PRO A 159 -26.87 -1.00 0.85
C PRO A 159 -27.83 -2.12 1.25
N SER A 160 -28.91 -2.31 0.48
CA SER A 160 -29.80 -3.45 0.69
C SER A 160 -29.18 -4.75 0.21
N ALA A 161 -29.69 -5.90 0.69
CA ALA A 161 -29.23 -7.22 0.26
C ALA A 161 -29.41 -7.43 -1.26
N GLU A 162 -30.49 -6.88 -1.84
CA GLU A 162 -30.77 -6.94 -3.28
C GLU A 162 -29.76 -6.10 -4.06
N THR A 163 -29.43 -4.91 -3.56
CA THR A 163 -28.41 -4.03 -4.16
C THR A 163 -27.07 -4.76 -4.19
N LEU A 164 -26.66 -5.36 -3.08
CA LEU A 164 -25.42 -6.13 -3.00
C LEU A 164 -25.43 -7.35 -3.93
N SER A 165 -26.55 -8.06 -4.03
CA SER A 165 -26.67 -9.18 -4.98
C SER A 165 -26.46 -8.71 -6.42
N CYS A 166 -27.07 -7.59 -6.81
CA CYS A 166 -26.89 -7.00 -8.13
C CYS A 166 -25.45 -6.54 -8.37
N ASP A 167 -24.83 -5.87 -7.41
CA ASP A 167 -23.46 -5.39 -7.53
C ASP A 167 -22.45 -6.52 -7.63
N VAL A 168 -22.59 -7.56 -6.80
CA VAL A 168 -21.75 -8.76 -6.86
C VAL A 168 -21.88 -9.46 -8.22
N LYS A 169 -23.11 -9.60 -8.76
CA LYS A 169 -23.33 -10.15 -10.10
C LYS A 169 -22.66 -9.30 -11.19
N ASN A 170 -22.77 -7.97 -11.08
CA ASN A 170 -22.13 -7.05 -12.02
C ASN A 170 -20.60 -7.16 -11.98
N VAL A 171 -20.02 -7.23 -10.78
CA VAL A 171 -18.58 -7.45 -10.59
C VAL A 171 -18.17 -8.80 -11.17
N PHE A 172 -18.91 -9.86 -10.89
CA PHE A 172 -18.64 -11.19 -11.44
C PHE A 172 -18.61 -11.20 -12.98
N VAL A 173 -19.59 -10.59 -13.64
CA VAL A 173 -19.63 -10.50 -15.12
C VAL A 173 -18.40 -9.75 -15.66
N ARG A 174 -18.03 -8.63 -15.03
CA ARG A 174 -16.86 -7.84 -15.43
C ARG A 174 -15.56 -8.59 -15.23
N VAL A 175 -15.39 -9.23 -14.08
CA VAL A 175 -14.21 -10.04 -13.74
C VAL A 175 -14.12 -11.26 -14.67
N ARG A 176 -15.22 -11.95 -14.97
CA ARG A 176 -15.25 -13.05 -15.94
C ARG A 176 -14.78 -12.60 -17.32
N LYS A 177 -15.23 -11.43 -17.79
CA LYS A 177 -14.76 -10.85 -19.06
C LYS A 177 -13.26 -10.54 -19.01
N HIS A 178 -12.78 -9.95 -17.92
CA HIS A 178 -11.36 -9.65 -17.73
C HIS A 178 -10.50 -10.92 -17.72
N ILE A 179 -10.91 -11.95 -16.97
CA ILE A 179 -10.25 -13.26 -16.93
C ILE A 179 -10.27 -13.91 -18.32
N SER A 180 -11.37 -13.82 -19.06
CA SER A 180 -11.44 -14.34 -20.42
C SER A 180 -10.43 -13.67 -21.35
N THR A 181 -10.28 -12.34 -21.28
CA THR A 181 -9.27 -11.61 -22.03
C THR A 181 -7.86 -12.04 -21.61
N MET A 182 -7.57 -12.05 -20.30
CA MET A 182 -6.29 -12.48 -19.75
C MET A 182 -5.90 -13.88 -20.23
N LEU A 183 -6.80 -14.86 -20.19
CA LEU A 183 -6.52 -16.23 -20.63
C LEU A 183 -6.32 -16.35 -22.15
N LYS A 184 -7.01 -15.53 -22.95
CA LYS A 184 -6.84 -15.53 -24.42
C LYS A 184 -5.52 -14.89 -24.87
N GLU A 185 -5.07 -13.88 -24.15
CA GLU A 185 -3.83 -13.15 -24.43
C GLU A 185 -2.60 -13.79 -23.77
N TYR A 186 -2.80 -14.80 -22.92
CA TYR A 186 -1.74 -15.47 -22.21
C TYR A 186 -0.89 -16.32 -23.15
N ASN A 187 0.39 -15.96 -23.30
CA ASN A 187 1.34 -16.61 -24.22
C ASN A 187 1.92 -17.94 -23.70
N GLY A 188 1.60 -18.35 -22.47
CA GLY A 188 2.10 -19.59 -21.88
C GLY A 188 1.15 -20.77 -22.07
N LYS A 189 1.45 -21.88 -21.41
CA LYS A 189 0.59 -23.08 -21.41
C LYS A 189 -0.54 -22.94 -20.39
N LEU A 190 -1.76 -23.24 -20.81
CA LEU A 190 -2.92 -23.39 -19.94
C LEU A 190 -3.23 -24.88 -19.78
N SER A 191 -3.42 -25.33 -18.54
CA SER A 191 -3.92 -26.67 -18.24
C SER A 191 -5.30 -26.55 -17.62
N PHE A 192 -6.29 -27.22 -18.21
CA PHE A 192 -7.65 -27.25 -17.67
C PHE A 192 -7.88 -28.57 -16.95
N ALA A 193 -8.52 -28.50 -15.79
CA ALA A 193 -8.95 -29.67 -15.06
C ALA A 193 -10.45 -29.59 -14.82
N THR A 194 -11.08 -30.76 -14.82
CA THR A 194 -12.49 -30.91 -14.48
C THR A 194 -12.62 -31.86 -13.32
N ASN A 195 -13.44 -31.49 -12.34
CA ASN A 195 -13.79 -32.37 -11.24
C ASN A 195 -15.31 -32.44 -11.12
N ALA A 196 -15.84 -33.64 -11.12
CA ALA A 196 -17.27 -33.92 -11.07
C ALA A 196 -17.61 -34.72 -9.81
N TRP A 197 -18.68 -34.34 -9.12
CA TRP A 197 -19.16 -35.05 -7.94
C TRP A 197 -20.66 -34.93 -7.76
N THR A 198 -21.25 -35.83 -6.99
CA THR A 198 -22.63 -35.73 -6.52
C THR A 198 -22.64 -35.22 -5.08
N SER A 199 -23.34 -34.12 -4.83
CA SER A 199 -23.51 -33.58 -3.49
C SER A 199 -24.40 -34.49 -2.62
N PRO A 200 -24.33 -34.37 -1.28
CA PRO A 200 -25.25 -35.07 -0.37
C PRO A 200 -26.73 -34.80 -0.65
N ASN A 201 -27.06 -33.70 -1.31
CA ASN A 201 -28.42 -33.34 -1.73
C ASN A 201 -28.82 -34.00 -3.07
N HIS A 202 -28.10 -35.03 -3.51
CA HIS A 202 -28.33 -35.76 -4.77
C HIS A 202 -28.25 -34.91 -6.04
N LYS A 203 -27.57 -33.75 -5.99
CA LYS A 203 -27.29 -32.92 -7.16
C LYS A 203 -25.90 -33.18 -7.71
N ALA A 204 -25.78 -33.33 -9.03
CA ALA A 204 -24.50 -33.51 -9.70
C ALA A 204 -23.88 -32.16 -10.05
N TYR A 205 -22.60 -32.01 -9.78
CA TYR A 205 -21.84 -30.80 -10.05
C TYR A 205 -20.59 -31.12 -10.85
N VAL A 206 -20.20 -30.20 -11.74
CA VAL A 206 -18.93 -30.21 -12.46
C VAL A 206 -18.24 -28.88 -12.25
N THR A 207 -16.99 -28.91 -11.79
CA THR A 207 -16.10 -27.75 -11.75
C THR A 207 -15.15 -27.76 -12.90
N ILE A 208 -14.82 -26.57 -13.38
CA ILE A 208 -13.78 -26.34 -14.37
C ILE A 208 -12.75 -25.40 -13.73
N THR A 209 -11.51 -25.85 -13.63
CA THR A 209 -10.39 -25.04 -13.14
C THR A 209 -9.34 -24.85 -14.25
N VAL A 210 -8.62 -23.74 -14.19
CA VAL A 210 -7.45 -23.49 -15.03
C VAL A 210 -6.21 -23.34 -14.16
N HIS A 211 -5.13 -23.94 -14.64
CA HIS A 211 -3.81 -23.90 -14.04
C HIS A 211 -2.83 -23.32 -15.06
N LEU A 212 -2.06 -22.31 -14.64
CA LEU A 212 -1.04 -21.66 -15.45
C LEU A 212 0.14 -21.21 -14.59
N GLU A 213 1.25 -20.86 -15.24
CA GLU A 213 2.39 -20.22 -14.59
C GLU A 213 2.25 -18.69 -14.68
N ASN A 214 2.36 -17.97 -13.57
CA ASN A 214 2.38 -16.51 -13.58
C ASN A 214 3.63 -16.03 -12.84
N HIS A 215 4.54 -15.37 -13.56
CA HIS A 215 5.82 -14.88 -13.02
C HIS A 215 6.63 -15.95 -12.24
N GLY A 216 6.72 -17.17 -12.79
CA GLY A 216 7.45 -18.27 -12.14
C GLY A 216 6.69 -18.95 -10.99
N GLN A 217 5.44 -18.57 -10.72
CA GLN A 217 4.61 -19.18 -9.68
C GLN A 217 3.38 -19.87 -10.29
N PRO A 218 2.98 -21.06 -9.78
CA PRO A 218 1.75 -21.69 -10.22
C PRO A 218 0.53 -20.90 -9.75
N LEU A 219 -0.35 -20.56 -10.69
CA LEU A 219 -1.63 -19.92 -10.45
C LEU A 219 -2.76 -20.90 -10.81
N SER A 220 -3.71 -21.07 -9.90
CA SER A 220 -4.89 -21.92 -10.07
C SER A 220 -6.15 -21.08 -9.84
N MET A 221 -7.11 -21.17 -10.75
CA MET A 221 -8.37 -20.43 -10.67
C MET A 221 -9.57 -21.31 -11.01
N LEU A 222 -10.66 -21.16 -10.27
CA LEU A 222 -11.96 -21.72 -10.62
C LEU A 222 -12.59 -20.88 -11.73
N LEU A 223 -12.97 -21.50 -12.84
CA LEU A 223 -13.62 -20.83 -13.97
C LEU A 223 -15.13 -20.95 -13.94
N ASP A 224 -15.65 -22.13 -13.64
CA ASP A 224 -17.08 -22.37 -13.57
C ASP A 224 -17.42 -23.54 -12.64
N LEU A 225 -18.66 -23.51 -12.13
CA LEU A 225 -19.30 -24.58 -11.37
C LEU A 225 -20.69 -24.80 -11.97
N VAL A 226 -20.89 -25.94 -12.61
CA VAL A 226 -22.10 -26.27 -13.36
C VAL A 226 -22.90 -27.32 -12.58
N ASP A 227 -24.20 -27.08 -12.37
CA ASP A 227 -25.19 -28.07 -11.91
C ASP A 227 -25.64 -28.88 -13.15
N VAL A 228 -25.62 -30.22 -13.07
CA VAL A 228 -25.83 -31.15 -14.20
C VAL A 228 -27.14 -31.91 -14.09
#